data_AF-A0A1V6PUM3-F1
#
_entry.id   AF-A0A1V6PUM3-F1
#
_cell.length_a   1.000
_cell.length_b   1.000
_cell.length_c   1.000
_cell.angle_alpha   90.00
_cell.angle_beta   90.00
_cell.angle_gamma   90.00
#
_symmetry.space_group_name_H-M   'P 1'
#
loop_
_entity.id
_entity.type
_entity.pdbx_description
1 polymer ?
#
loop_
_entity_poly.entity_id
_entity_poly.type
_entity_poly.pdbx_seq_one_letter_code
_entity_poly.pdbx_strand_id
1 'polypeptide(L)'
;MPFVYFLIDRPDYRSVHIPPMANSLNLEAVYSAPQATETFQHAIPSDGADTLATKQAHLKALQTLVPKLQDQINVFLTERMEEDKKAQGQISAQEAKEEENYGEEVVEDDA
;
A
#
# COMPACT_ATOMS: atom_id res chain seq x y z
N MET A 1 -13.18 4.76 4.13
CA MET A 1 -12.96 3.31 3.96
C MET A 1 -12.07 3.11 2.74
N PRO A 2 -10.77 2.84 2.89
CA PRO A 2 -9.92 2.54 1.74
C PRO A 2 -10.28 1.17 1.18
N PHE A 3 -10.39 1.08 -0.15
CA PHE A 3 -10.68 -0.16 -0.87
C PHE A 3 -9.37 -0.73 -1.43
N VAL A 4 -9.08 -2.00 -1.14
CA VAL A 4 -7.95 -2.73 -1.73
C VAL A 4 -8.45 -3.38 -3.01
N TYR A 5 -7.85 -3.04 -4.15
CA TYR A 5 -8.15 -3.67 -5.44
C TYR A 5 -7.07 -4.69 -5.79
N PHE A 6 -7.49 -5.92 -6.08
CA PHE A 6 -6.66 -6.94 -6.73
C PHE A 6 -6.87 -6.81 -8.25
N LEU A 7 -5.89 -6.31 -8.97
CA LEU A 7 -5.90 -6.27 -10.43
C LEU A 7 -5.11 -7.47 -10.96
N ILE A 8 -5.79 -8.40 -11.62
CA ILE A 8 -5.16 -9.42 -12.46
C ILE A 8 -5.05 -8.82 -13.85
N ASP A 9 -3.82 -8.50 -14.26
CA ASP A 9 -3.52 -7.96 -15.58
C ASP A 9 -4.02 -8.92 -16.67
N ARG A 10 -4.82 -8.40 -17.62
CA ARG A 10 -5.27 -9.14 -18.81
C ARG A 10 -4.48 -8.61 -20.00
N PRO A 11 -3.75 -9.45 -20.76
CA PRO A 11 -2.95 -8.96 -21.87
C PRO A 11 -3.85 -8.58 -23.04
N ASP A 12 -3.70 -7.34 -23.50
CA ASP A 12 -4.31 -6.80 -24.71
C ASP A 12 -3.62 -7.41 -25.94
N TYR A 13 -4.34 -8.19 -26.74
CA TYR A 13 -3.77 -8.88 -27.91
C TYR A 13 -3.67 -7.91 -29.12
N ARG A 14 -2.55 -7.18 -29.21
CA ARG A 14 -2.10 -6.56 -30.48
C ARG A 14 -0.80 -7.24 -30.93
N SER A 15 -0.88 -7.94 -32.06
CA SER A 15 0.22 -8.67 -32.69
C SER A 15 1.41 -7.75 -33.00
N VAL A 16 2.48 -7.89 -32.22
CA VAL A 16 3.84 -7.48 -32.58
C VAL A 16 4.74 -8.67 -32.26
N HIS A 17 5.66 -9.00 -33.16
CA HIS A 17 6.58 -10.12 -33.02
C HIS A 17 7.52 -9.88 -31.82
N ILE A 18 7.25 -10.54 -30.69
CA ILE A 18 8.05 -10.45 -29.45
C ILE A 18 9.07 -11.60 -29.47
N PRO A 19 10.38 -11.36 -29.20
CA PRO A 19 11.32 -12.44 -28.86
C PRO A 19 10.79 -13.21 -27.64
N PRO A 20 11.31 -14.41 -27.27
CA PRO A 20 10.84 -15.10 -26.06
C PRO A 20 11.23 -14.29 -24.82
N MET A 21 10.46 -13.25 -24.52
CA MET A 21 10.53 -12.53 -23.26
C MET A 21 9.95 -13.47 -22.24
N ALA A 22 10.79 -13.85 -21.27
CA ALA A 22 10.35 -14.54 -20.06
C ALA A 22 9.12 -13.81 -19.54
N ASN A 23 7.97 -14.51 -19.52
CA ASN A 23 6.71 -13.92 -19.13
C ASN A 23 6.73 -13.80 -17.60
N SER A 24 7.36 -12.75 -17.09
CA SER A 24 7.47 -12.49 -15.65
C SER A 24 6.10 -12.13 -15.11
N LEU A 25 5.48 -13.08 -14.41
CA LEU A 25 4.21 -12.86 -13.71
C LEU A 25 4.52 -12.17 -12.39
N ASN A 26 3.83 -11.07 -12.07
CA ASN A 26 4.02 -10.37 -10.80
C ASN A 26 2.78 -10.53 -9.94
N LEU A 27 2.99 -10.79 -8.65
CA LEU A 27 1.98 -10.65 -7.62
C LEU A 27 2.06 -9.21 -7.10
N GLU A 28 1.01 -8.43 -7.32
CA GLU A 28 0.97 -7.01 -7.00
C GLU A 28 -0.21 -6.65 -6.10
N ALA A 29 0.03 -5.73 -5.17
CA ALA A 29 -1.01 -5.05 -4.41
C ALA A 29 -0.71 -3.54 -4.38
N VAL A 30 -1.75 -2.72 -4.56
CA VAL A 30 -1.64 -1.26 -4.54
C VAL A 30 -2.53 -0.71 -3.45
N TYR A 31 -1.91 -0.01 -2.51
CA TYR A 31 -2.59 0.83 -1.54
C TYR A 31 -2.74 2.24 -2.12
N SER A 32 -3.94 2.80 -2.04
CA SER A 32 -4.25 4.14 -2.52
C SER A 32 -5.04 4.91 -1.48
N ALA A 33 -4.55 6.08 -1.10
CA ALA A 33 -5.17 7.02 -0.19
C ALA A 33 -4.96 8.46 -0.71
N PRO A 34 -5.76 9.44 -0.26
CA PRO A 34 -5.67 10.82 -0.76
C PRO A 34 -4.29 11.47 -0.66
N GLN A 35 -3.49 11.04 0.33
CA GLN A 35 -2.17 11.62 0.62
C GLN A 35 -1.00 10.66 0.32
N ALA A 36 -1.27 9.40 -0.04
CA ALA A 36 -0.21 8.43 -0.30
C ALA A 36 -0.69 7.24 -1.13
N THR A 37 0.22 6.73 -1.94
CA THR A 37 0.08 5.48 -2.68
C THR A 37 1.29 4.62 -2.37
N GLU A 38 1.10 3.33 -2.14
CA GLU A 38 2.18 2.36 -1.92
C GLU A 38 1.92 1.12 -2.77
N THR A 39 2.96 0.61 -3.43
CA THR A 39 2.85 -0.56 -4.31
C THR A 39 3.77 -1.67 -3.83
N PHE A 40 3.17 -2.83 -3.58
CA PHE A 40 3.88 -4.04 -3.18
C PHE A 40 3.93 -5.01 -4.36
N GLN A 41 5.12 -5.46 -4.74
CA GLN A 41 5.30 -6.37 -5.88
C GLN A 41 6.26 -7.51 -5.56
N HIS A 42 5.89 -8.72 -5.98
CA HIS A 42 6.74 -9.91 -5.95
C HIS A 42 6.74 -10.60 -7.30
N ALA A 43 7.92 -10.81 -7.86
CA ALA A 43 8.08 -11.57 -9.09
C ALA A 43 7.82 -13.07 -8.84
N ILE A 44 6.99 -13.66 -9.69
CA ILE A 44 6.74 -15.10 -9.74
C ILE A 44 7.55 -15.66 -10.90
N PRO A 45 8.49 -16.58 -10.64
CA PRO A 45 9.28 -17.20 -11.70
C PRO A 45 8.34 -18.02 -12.61
N SER A 46 8.42 -17.75 -13.91
CA SER A 46 7.70 -18.48 -14.95
C SER A 46 8.63 -18.67 -16.14
N ASP A 47 8.98 -19.93 -16.41
CA ASP A 47 9.90 -20.28 -17.50
C ASP A 47 9.19 -20.35 -18.87
N GLY A 48 7.93 -19.91 -18.96
CA GLY A 48 7.12 -19.94 -20.20
C GLY A 48 6.77 -21.34 -20.72
N ALA A 49 7.32 -22.40 -20.12
CA ALA A 49 7.07 -23.78 -20.49
C ALA A 49 5.78 -24.30 -19.84
N ASP A 50 4.85 -24.85 -20.65
CA ASP A 50 3.59 -25.42 -20.17
C ASP A 50 3.78 -26.86 -19.65
N THR A 51 4.67 -27.03 -18.67
CA THR A 51 4.90 -28.32 -18.04
C THR A 51 4.20 -28.41 -16.69
N LEU A 52 3.85 -29.64 -16.26
CA LEU A 52 3.31 -29.88 -14.92
C LEU A 52 4.26 -29.37 -13.83
N ALA A 53 5.57 -29.53 -14.02
CA ALA A 53 6.59 -29.05 -13.09
C ALA A 53 6.57 -27.52 -12.96
N THR A 54 6.46 -26.80 -14.08
CA THR A 54 6.35 -25.33 -14.09
C THR A 54 5.07 -24.86 -13.40
N LYS A 55 3.94 -25.54 -13.62
CA LYS A 55 2.68 -25.24 -12.91
C LYS A 55 2.78 -25.46 -11.40
N GLN A 56 3.40 -26.58 -10.98
CA GLN A 56 3.62 -26.87 -9.57
C GLN A 56 4.55 -25.86 -8.91
N ALA A 57 5.63 -25.47 -9.59
CA ALA A 57 6.56 -24.44 -9.11
C ALA A 57 5.86 -23.09 -8.96
N HIS A 58 5.06 -22.70 -9.95
CA HIS A 58 4.26 -21.47 -9.93
C HIS A 58 3.27 -21.44 -8.76
N LEU A 59 2.52 -22.54 -8.52
CA LEU A 59 1.60 -22.63 -7.40
C LEU A 59 2.31 -22.58 -6.04
N LYS A 60 3.47 -23.24 -5.91
CA LYS A 60 4.29 -23.16 -4.69
C LYS A 60 4.81 -21.75 -4.44
N ALA A 61 5.22 -21.04 -5.51
CA ALA A 61 5.64 -19.66 -5.42
C ALA A 61 4.49 -18.78 -4.91
N LEU A 62 3.30 -18.89 -5.50
CA LEU A 62 2.10 -18.17 -5.04
C LEU A 62 1.75 -18.47 -3.58
N GLN A 63 1.74 -19.75 -3.19
CA GLN A 63 1.45 -20.15 -1.80
C GLN A 63 2.43 -19.55 -0.79
N THR A 64 3.66 -19.26 -1.22
CA THR A 64 4.69 -18.65 -0.37
C THR A 64 4.64 -17.12 -0.40
N LEU A 65 4.39 -16.53 -1.56
CA LEU A 65 4.44 -15.08 -1.77
C LEU A 65 3.18 -14.37 -1.26
N VAL A 66 2.01 -15.00 -1.36
CA VAL A 66 0.74 -14.40 -0.91
C VAL A 66 0.75 -14.09 0.59
N PRO A 67 1.12 -15.01 1.50
CA PRO A 67 1.19 -14.70 2.93
C PRO A 67 2.24 -13.62 3.23
N LYS A 68 3.40 -13.65 2.56
CA LYS A 68 4.44 -12.63 2.73
C LYS A 68 3.95 -11.24 2.33
N LEU A 69 3.26 -11.15 1.19
CA LEU A 69 2.67 -9.91 0.73
C LEU A 69 1.61 -9.40 1.71
N GLN A 70 0.78 -10.30 2.25
CA GLN A 70 -0.18 -9.96 3.30
C GLN A 70 0.50 -9.42 4.56
N ASP A 71 1.59 -10.04 5.01
CA ASP A 71 2.35 -9.56 6.17
C ASP A 71 2.93 -8.16 5.93
N GLN A 72 3.48 -7.90 4.73
CA GLN A 72 3.97 -6.57 4.35
C GLN A 72 2.87 -5.51 4.38
N ILE A 73 1.69 -5.83 3.84
CA ILE A 73 0.54 -4.93 3.85
C ILE A 73 0.08 -4.67 5.29
N ASN A 74 0.03 -5.70 6.13
CA ASN A 74 -0.40 -5.54 7.52
C ASN A 74 0.55 -4.66 8.33
N VAL A 75 1.86 -4.83 8.16
CA VAL A 75 2.88 -3.98 8.78
C VAL A 75 2.68 -2.54 8.33
N PHE A 76 2.65 -2.30 7.02
CA PHE A 76 2.47 -0.97 6.44
C PHE A 76 1.20 -0.26 6.95
N LEU A 77 0.07 -0.96 6.96
CA LEU A 77 -1.20 -0.39 7.44
C LEU A 77 -1.16 -0.08 8.94
N THR A 78 -0.47 -0.92 9.72
CA THR A 78 -0.33 -0.71 11.17
C THR A 78 0.51 0.53 11.45
N GLU A 79 1.65 0.67 10.78
CA GLU A 79 2.52 1.85 10.88
C GLU A 79 1.75 3.11 10.51
N ARG A 80 0.98 3.09 9.41
CA ARG A 80 0.16 4.23 9.00
C ARG A 80 -0.94 4.58 10.00
N MET A 81 -1.61 3.59 10.58
CA MET A 81 -2.61 3.85 11.63
C MET A 81 -1.97 4.49 12.87
N GLU A 82 -0.74 4.13 13.22
CA GLU A 82 -0.02 4.74 14.33
C GLU A 82 0.41 6.18 14.03
N GLU A 83 0.88 6.45 12.80
CA GLU A 83 1.18 7.79 12.32
C GLU A 83 -0.07 8.69 12.36
N ASP A 84 -1.20 8.21 11.84
CA ASP A 84 -2.48 8.93 11.82
C ASP A 84 -2.96 9.25 13.24
N LYS A 85 -2.84 8.30 14.18
CA LYS A 85 -3.20 8.52 15.60
C LYS A 85 -2.34 9.60 16.25
N LYS A 86 -1.03 9.62 15.97
CA LYS A 86 -0.12 10.64 16.50
C LYS A 86 -0.46 12.02 15.94
N ALA A 87 -0.72 12.10 14.62
CA ALA A 87 -1.10 13.35 13.96
C ALA A 87 -2.44 13.89 14.52
N GLN A 88 -3.45 13.02 14.70
CA GLN A 88 -4.71 13.41 15.33
C GLN A 88 -4.54 13.87 16.79
N GLY A 89 -3.74 13.15 17.59
CA GLY A 89 -3.46 13.53 18.98
C GLY A 89 -2.71 14.86 19.11
N GLN A 90 -1.84 15.18 18.14
CA GLN A 90 -1.17 16.48 18.09
C GLN A 90 -2.13 17.61 17.75
N ILE A 91 -3.06 17.41 16.81
CA ILE A 91 -4.09 18.40 16.48
C ILE A 91 -4.97 18.68 17.69
N SER A 92 -5.42 17.65 18.42
CA SER A 92 -6.23 17.86 19.64
C SER A 92 -5.44 18.53 20.78
N ALA A 93 -4.15 18.26 20.93
CA ALA A 93 -3.31 18.94 21.93
C ALA A 93 -3.02 20.39 21.55
N GLN A 94 -2.91 20.68 20.25
CA GLN A 94 -2.76 22.03 19.71
C GLN A 94 -4.05 22.85 19.91
N GLU A 95 -5.22 22.29 19.55
CA GLU A 95 -6.53 22.94 19.74
C GLU A 95 -6.81 23.21 21.23
N ALA A 96 -6.55 22.25 22.13
CA ALA A 96 -6.72 22.46 23.57
C ALA A 96 -5.83 23.58 24.12
N LYS A 97 -4.60 23.72 23.60
CA LYS A 97 -3.67 24.77 24.02
C LYS A 97 -4.05 26.15 23.45
N GLU A 98 -4.68 26.18 22.29
CA GLU A 98 -5.20 27.41 21.68
C GLU A 98 -6.50 27.88 22.39
N GLU A 99 -7.32 26.97 22.92
CA GLU A 99 -8.49 27.32 23.76
C GLU A 99 -8.10 27.89 25.15
N GLU A 100 -7.04 27.39 25.80
CA GLU A 100 -6.58 27.93 27.09
C GLU A 100 -6.11 29.40 27.00
N ASN A 101 -5.64 29.83 25.83
CA ASN A 101 -5.16 31.21 25.59
C ASN A 101 -6.30 32.18 25.19
N TYR A 102 -7.54 31.69 25.05
CA TYR A 102 -8.69 32.51 24.67
C TYR A 102 -9.42 33.16 25.87
N GLY A 103 -8.96 32.92 27.11
CA GLY A 103 -9.56 33.41 28.35
C GLY A 103 -8.81 34.55 29.05
N GLU A 104 -7.67 34.99 28.53
CA GLU A 104 -6.91 36.11 29.08
C GLU A 104 -7.05 37.31 28.13
N GLU A 105 -8.17 38.04 28.27
CA GLU A 105 -8.27 39.40 27.74
C GLU A 105 -7.13 40.21 28.39
N VAL A 106 -6.00 40.38 27.70
CA VAL A 106 -5.03 41.40 28.08
C VAL A 106 -5.72 42.74 27.79
N VAL A 107 -6.50 43.19 28.76
CA VAL A 107 -6.97 44.56 28.84
C VAL A 107 -5.69 45.38 29.03
N GLU A 108 -5.11 45.86 27.92
CA GLU A 108 -4.15 46.95 27.99
C GLU A 108 -4.91 48.14 28.58
N ASP A 109 -4.73 48.35 29.88
CA ASP A 109 -5.20 49.51 30.62
C ASP A 109 -4.73 50.78 29.90
N ASP A 110 -5.70 51.58 29.49
CA ASP A 110 -5.56 52.92 28.90
C ASP A 110 -4.89 53.85 29.94
N ALA A 111 -3.77 54.48 29.57
CA ALA A 111 -3.11 55.53 30.36
C ALA A 111 -2.57 56.67 29.48
#